data_AF-A0A4S4FI70-F1
#
_entry.id   AF-A0A4S4FI70-F1
#
_cell.length_a   1.000
_cell.length_b   1.000
_cell.length_c   1.000
_cell.angle_alpha   90.00
_cell.angle_beta   90.00
_cell.angle_gamma   90.00
#
_symmetry.space_group_name_H-M   'P 1'
#
loop_
_entity.id
_entity.type
_entity.pdbx_description
1 polymer ?
#
loop_
_entity_poly.entity_id
_entity_poly.type
_entity_poly.pdbx_seq_one_letter_code
_entity_poly.pdbx_strand_id
1 'polypeptide(L)'
;MNGAPRGRNTISARALDRVASAVTAEALDVSARHVRARIEDESGAIALHVSTPIRAISLRAVQTDAAAVQRSGGSLLQRAEAAQQLIRDDFASLTGSEVARVTVRLSSVDIRQEERVR
;
A
#
# COMPACT_ATOMS: atom_id res chain seq x y z
N MET A 1 28.74 -37.17 14.35
CA MET A 1 28.94 -36.21 13.25
C MET A 1 28.02 -35.02 13.50
N ASN A 2 28.54 -33.92 14.05
CA ASN A 2 27.76 -32.69 14.28
C ASN A 2 27.67 -31.92 12.96
N GLY A 3 26.52 -31.98 12.30
CA GLY A 3 26.24 -31.21 11.09
C GLY A 3 26.17 -29.72 11.42
N ALA A 4 26.88 -28.89 10.65
CA ALA A 4 26.83 -27.44 10.78
C ALA A 4 25.36 -26.95 10.73
N PRO A 5 24.98 -25.94 11.55
CA PRO A 5 23.63 -25.41 11.53
C PRO A 5 23.31 -24.90 10.12
N ARG A 6 22.31 -25.50 9.48
CA ARG A 6 21.77 -25.03 8.20
C ARG A 6 21.34 -23.58 8.38
N GLY A 7 21.86 -22.68 7.54
CA GLY A 7 21.59 -21.25 7.66
C GLY A 7 20.10 -20.96 7.67
N ARG A 8 19.59 -20.41 8.78
CA ARG A 8 18.19 -20.03 8.94
C ARG A 8 18.10 -18.52 8.88
N ASN A 9 17.54 -17.97 7.81
CA ASN A 9 17.22 -16.55 7.77
C ASN A 9 15.95 -16.29 8.58
N THR A 10 16.02 -15.42 9.59
CA THR A 10 14.85 -15.08 10.41
C THR A 10 14.48 -13.63 10.12
N ILE A 11 13.37 -13.43 9.41
CA ILE A 11 12.80 -12.11 9.21
C ILE A 11 11.87 -11.83 10.39
N SER A 12 12.17 -10.78 11.17
CA SER A 12 11.29 -10.37 12.27
C SER A 12 9.96 -9.85 11.73
N ALA A 13 8.87 -10.03 12.48
CA ALA A 13 7.57 -9.42 12.14
C ALA A 13 7.68 -7.90 11.90
N ARG A 14 8.52 -7.21 12.68
CA ARG A 14 8.80 -5.79 12.53
C ARG A 14 9.46 -5.44 11.19
N ALA A 15 10.26 -6.34 10.62
CA ALA A 15 10.84 -6.13 9.29
C ALA A 15 9.76 -6.28 8.21
N LEU A 16 8.86 -7.26 8.35
CA LEU A 16 7.71 -7.41 7.45
C LEU A 16 6.76 -6.21 7.53
N ASP A 17 6.48 -5.67 8.73
CA ASP A 17 5.71 -4.43 8.90
C ASP A 17 6.33 -3.25 8.11
N ARG A 18 7.67 -3.17 8.08
CA ARG A 18 8.38 -2.13 7.32
C ARG A 18 8.29 -2.34 5.81
N VAL A 19 8.40 -3.58 5.35
CA VAL A 19 8.19 -3.91 3.92
C VAL A 19 6.76 -3.55 3.51
N ALA A 20 5.76 -3.97 4.30
CA ALA A 20 4.36 -3.63 4.08
C ALA A 20 4.13 -2.11 4.02
N SER A 21 4.76 -1.35 4.93
CA SER A 21 4.70 0.11 4.94
C SER A 21 5.32 0.73 3.68
N ALA A 22 6.46 0.22 3.21
CA ALA A 22 7.14 0.70 2.01
C ALA A 22 6.35 0.43 0.74
N VAL A 23 5.87 -0.81 0.52
CA VAL A 23 5.09 -1.15 -0.68
C VAL A 23 3.75 -0.41 -0.71
N THR A 24 3.13 -0.16 0.46
CA THR A 24 1.91 0.66 0.55
C THR A 24 2.17 2.11 0.18
N ALA A 25 3.30 2.66 0.62
CA ALA A 25 3.70 4.02 0.29
C ALA A 25 3.94 4.19 -1.21
N GLU A 26 4.54 3.19 -1.86
CA GLU A 26 4.76 3.17 -3.30
C GLU A 26 3.45 3.01 -4.07
N ALA A 27 2.63 2.01 -3.74
CA ALA A 27 1.36 1.72 -4.42
C ALA A 27 0.35 2.88 -4.39
N LEU A 28 0.37 3.69 -3.33
CA LEU A 28 -0.51 4.85 -3.18
C LEU A 28 0.18 6.18 -3.48
N ASP A 29 1.47 6.15 -3.83
CA ASP A 29 2.31 7.33 -4.02
C ASP A 29 2.14 8.29 -2.83
N VAL A 30 2.48 7.84 -1.62
CA VAL A 30 2.44 8.65 -0.38
C VAL A 30 3.75 8.49 0.38
N SER A 31 4.02 9.39 1.33
CA SER A 31 5.21 9.21 2.18
C SER A 31 5.01 8.06 3.15
N ALA A 32 5.99 7.15 3.25
CA ALA A 32 5.97 6.04 4.19
C ALA A 32 5.76 6.45 5.65
N ARG A 33 6.16 7.68 6.05
CA ARG A 33 5.89 8.21 7.40
C ARG A 33 4.40 8.38 7.72
N HIS A 34 3.56 8.50 6.69
CA HIS A 34 2.11 8.59 6.83
C HIS A 34 1.41 7.24 6.73
N VAL A 35 2.18 6.15 6.51
CA VAL A 35 1.66 4.80 6.43
C VAL A 35 1.91 4.08 7.74
N ARG A 36 0.86 3.46 8.29
CA ARG A 36 0.98 2.49 9.37
C ARG A 36 0.58 1.13 8.84
N ALA A 37 1.51 0.18 8.84
CA ALA A 37 1.26 -1.20 8.45
C ALA A 37 1.47 -2.14 9.65
N ARG A 38 0.65 -3.18 9.70
CA ARG A 38 0.73 -4.28 10.66
C ARG A 38 0.47 -5.57 9.90
N ILE A 39 1.25 -6.60 10.21
CA ILE A 39 0.99 -7.96 9.78
C ILE A 39 0.45 -8.81 10.94
N GLU A 40 -0.44 -9.72 10.60
CA GLU A 40 -0.96 -10.75 11.51
C GLU A 40 -0.88 -12.11 10.81
N ASP A 41 -0.57 -13.16 11.55
CA ASP A 41 -0.66 -14.53 11.04
C ASP A 41 -2.15 -14.93 10.95
N GLU A 42 -2.55 -15.41 9.79
CA GLU A 42 -3.86 -15.94 9.51
C GLU A 42 -3.69 -17.36 8.97
N SER A 43 -3.59 -18.32 9.88
CA SER A 43 -3.47 -19.75 9.56
C SER A 43 -2.26 -20.08 8.68
N GLY A 44 -1.11 -19.42 8.91
CA GLY A 44 0.11 -19.59 8.13
C GLY A 44 0.20 -18.74 6.86
N ALA A 45 -0.86 -17.99 6.52
CA ALA A 45 -0.80 -16.88 5.58
C ALA A 45 -0.73 -15.54 6.34
N ILE A 46 -0.49 -14.44 5.63
CA ILE A 46 -0.39 -13.11 6.23
C ILE A 46 -1.66 -12.30 5.95
N ALA A 47 -2.23 -11.74 7.01
CA ALA A 47 -3.19 -10.66 6.95
C ALA A 47 -2.48 -9.31 7.07
N LEU A 48 -2.57 -8.47 6.04
CA LEU A 48 -2.03 -7.11 6.06
C LEU A 48 -3.11 -6.12 6.47
N HIS A 49 -2.81 -5.31 7.49
CA HIS A 49 -3.65 -4.19 7.93
C HIS A 49 -2.87 -2.89 7.74
N VAL A 50 -3.34 -2.04 6.83
CA VAL A 50 -2.67 -0.77 6.52
C VAL A 50 -3.60 0.41 6.74
N SER A 51 -3.07 1.50 7.30
CA SER A 51 -3.75 2.78 7.42
C SER A 51 -2.90 3.87 6.80
N THR A 52 -3.50 4.63 5.88
CA THR A 52 -2.78 5.53 4.98
C THR A 52 -3.68 6.63 4.44
N PRO A 53 -3.15 7.83 4.15
CA PRO A 53 -3.85 8.79 3.32
C PRO A 53 -4.03 8.27 1.88
N ILE A 54 -4.98 8.84 1.15
CA ILE A 54 -5.10 8.71 -0.30
C ILE A 54 -5.06 10.08 -0.96
N ARG A 55 -4.37 10.20 -2.10
CA ARG A 55 -4.39 11.43 -2.88
C ARG A 55 -5.69 11.55 -3.65
N ALA A 56 -6.25 12.74 -3.79
CA ALA A 56 -7.41 13.00 -4.64
C ALA A 56 -7.23 14.29 -5.45
N ILE A 57 -7.88 14.35 -6.61
CA ILE A 57 -8.01 15.59 -7.38
C ILE A 57 -9.13 16.45 -6.80
N SER A 58 -9.01 17.77 -6.93
CA SER A 58 -10.05 18.68 -6.44
C SER A 58 -11.38 18.49 -7.18
N LEU A 59 -12.50 18.61 -6.47
CA LEU A 59 -13.84 18.55 -7.09
C LEU A 59 -14.07 19.66 -8.11
N ARG A 60 -13.36 20.79 -7.99
CA ARG A 60 -13.39 21.87 -8.99
C ARG A 60 -12.74 21.43 -10.30
N ALA A 61 -11.61 20.70 -10.24
CA ALA A 61 -10.96 20.15 -11.41
C ALA A 61 -11.88 19.13 -12.11
N VAL A 62 -12.53 18.25 -11.33
CA VAL A 62 -13.51 17.28 -11.87
C VAL A 62 -14.70 17.96 -12.54
N GLN A 63 -15.22 19.05 -11.96
CA GLN A 63 -16.29 19.84 -12.58
C GLN A 63 -15.87 20.50 -13.90
N THR A 64 -14.59 20.85 -14.03
CA THR A 64 -14.06 21.50 -15.25
C THR A 64 -13.75 20.47 -16.32
N ASP A 65 -13.22 19.30 -15.93
CA ASP A 65 -12.90 18.19 -16.81
C ASP A 65 -13.17 16.86 -16.10
N ALA A 66 -14.25 16.18 -16.52
CA ALA A 66 -14.61 14.87 -15.98
C ALA A 66 -13.54 13.80 -16.30
N ALA A 67 -12.82 13.91 -17.42
CA ALA A 67 -11.77 12.97 -17.81
C ALA A 67 -10.54 13.05 -16.90
N ALA A 68 -10.40 14.10 -16.10
CA ALA A 68 -9.36 14.21 -15.07
C ALA A 68 -9.45 13.06 -14.05
N VAL A 69 -10.65 12.53 -13.78
CA VAL A 69 -10.83 11.38 -12.88
C VAL A 69 -10.11 10.16 -13.44
N GLN A 70 -10.34 9.82 -14.71
CA GLN A 70 -9.70 8.68 -15.37
C GLN A 70 -8.19 8.85 -15.45
N ARG A 71 -7.70 10.06 -15.78
CA ARG A 71 -6.25 10.36 -15.80
C ARG A 71 -5.61 10.25 -14.41
N SER A 72 -6.38 10.48 -13.34
CA SER A 72 -5.90 10.33 -11.97
C SER A 72 -5.93 8.89 -11.42
N GLY A 73 -6.29 7.91 -12.25
CA GLY A 73 -6.42 6.49 -11.88
C GLY A 73 -7.85 6.06 -11.57
N GLY A 74 -8.84 6.87 -11.91
CA GLY A 74 -10.26 6.57 -11.70
C GLY A 74 -10.80 7.05 -10.36
N SER A 75 -11.91 6.43 -9.94
CA SER A 75 -12.55 6.71 -8.65
C SER A 75 -11.63 6.37 -7.46
N LEU A 76 -11.94 6.91 -6.28
CA LEU A 76 -11.23 6.55 -5.04
C LEU A 76 -11.28 5.05 -4.76
N LEU A 77 -12.41 4.40 -5.06
CA LEU A 77 -12.58 2.96 -4.88
C LEU A 77 -11.66 2.17 -5.83
N GLN A 78 -11.68 2.49 -7.13
CA GLN A 78 -10.81 1.83 -8.12
C GLN A 78 -9.33 1.97 -7.78
N ARG A 79 -8.91 3.13 -7.27
CA ARG A 79 -7.53 3.35 -6.83
C ARG A 79 -7.18 2.58 -5.57
N ALA A 80 -8.11 2.47 -4.62
CA ALA A 80 -7.91 1.64 -3.44
C ALA A 80 -7.82 0.15 -3.81
N GLU A 81 -8.67 -0.33 -4.73
CA GLU A 81 -8.64 -1.70 -5.25
C GLU A 81 -7.32 -2.01 -5.97
N ALA A 82 -6.88 -1.12 -6.87
CA ALA A 82 -5.59 -1.25 -7.55
C ALA A 82 -4.41 -1.25 -6.57
N ALA A 83 -4.42 -0.35 -5.58
CA ALA A 83 -3.40 -0.33 -4.54
C ALA A 83 -3.42 -1.59 -3.69
N GLN A 84 -4.60 -2.14 -3.37
CA GLN A 84 -4.72 -3.39 -2.61
C GLN A 84 -4.10 -4.58 -3.37
N GLN A 85 -4.25 -4.62 -4.69
CA GLN A 85 -3.62 -5.62 -5.55
C GLN A 85 -2.10 -5.44 -5.60
N LEU A 86 -1.62 -4.22 -5.87
CA LEU A 86 -0.18 -3.92 -5.91
C LEU A 86 0.51 -4.25 -4.57
N ILE A 87 -0.08 -3.84 -3.45
CA ILE A 87 0.45 -4.14 -2.11
C ILE A 87 0.56 -5.64 -1.89
N ARG A 88 -0.45 -6.41 -2.30
CA ARG A 88 -0.44 -7.87 -2.17
C ARG A 88 0.70 -8.47 -3.00
N ASP A 89 0.78 -8.09 -4.26
CA ASP A 89 1.71 -8.69 -5.22
C ASP A 89 3.16 -8.34 -4.87
N ASP A 90 3.44 -7.06 -4.61
CA ASP A 90 4.79 -6.59 -4.26
C ASP A 90 5.24 -7.15 -2.90
N PHE A 91 4.35 -7.17 -1.90
CA PHE A 91 4.69 -7.75 -0.60
C PHE A 91 5.00 -9.25 -0.72
N ALA A 92 4.13 -10.02 -1.39
CA ALA A 92 4.34 -11.45 -1.59
C ALA A 92 5.64 -11.73 -2.38
N SER A 93 5.92 -10.92 -3.40
CA SER A 93 7.15 -11.00 -4.20
C SER A 93 8.41 -10.74 -3.37
N LEU A 94 8.39 -9.70 -2.53
CA LEU A 94 9.55 -9.30 -1.72
C LEU A 94 9.80 -10.21 -0.52
N THR A 95 8.75 -10.77 0.08
CA THR A 95 8.87 -11.56 1.32
C THR A 95 8.77 -13.07 1.09
N GLY A 96 8.29 -13.50 -0.09
CA GLY A 96 7.98 -14.90 -0.38
C GLY A 96 6.83 -15.45 0.47
N SER A 97 6.01 -14.59 1.06
CA SER A 97 4.90 -14.98 1.95
C SER A 97 3.57 -15.05 1.20
N GLU A 98 2.73 -16.01 1.59
CA GLU A 98 1.34 -16.03 1.12
C GLU A 98 0.54 -14.95 1.85
N VAL A 99 -0.20 -14.14 1.09
CA VAL A 99 -1.05 -13.08 1.62
C VAL A 99 -2.50 -13.55 1.53
N ALA A 100 -3.17 -13.72 2.67
CA ALA A 100 -4.59 -14.05 2.70
C ALA A 100 -5.43 -12.84 2.29
N ARG A 101 -5.25 -11.72 2.99
CA ARG A 101 -6.01 -10.49 2.78
C ARG A 101 -5.15 -9.25 2.98
N VAL A 102 -5.58 -8.18 2.31
CA VAL A 102 -5.05 -6.83 2.53
C VAL A 102 -6.24 -5.94 2.86
N THR A 103 -6.23 -5.36 4.05
CA THR A 103 -7.25 -4.40 4.50
C THR A 103 -6.64 -3.00 4.50
N VAL A 104 -7.15 -2.13 3.62
CA VAL A 104 -6.70 -0.75 3.50
C VAL A 104 -7.70 0.19 4.18
N ARG A 105 -7.27 0.86 5.23
CA ARG A 105 -8.01 1.92 5.91
C ARG A 105 -7.52 3.29 5.46
N LEU A 106 -8.34 3.96 4.66
CA LEU A 106 -8.10 5.35 4.26
C LEU A 106 -8.34 6.28 5.45
N SER A 107 -7.27 6.89 5.97
CA SER A 107 -7.33 7.74 7.18
C SER A 107 -7.61 9.20 6.89
N SER A 108 -7.21 9.67 5.72
CA SER A 108 -7.32 11.06 5.29
C SER A 108 -7.22 11.17 3.76
N VAL A 109 -7.62 12.32 3.23
CA VAL A 109 -7.51 12.63 1.81
C VAL A 109 -6.59 13.83 1.63
N ASP A 110 -5.58 13.69 0.78
CA ASP A 110 -4.69 14.78 0.37
C ASP A 110 -5.14 15.31 -1.00
N ILE A 111 -5.69 16.53 -1.02
CA ILE A 111 -6.25 17.13 -2.24
C ILE A 111 -5.17 17.93 -2.95
N ARG A 112 -4.75 17.46 -4.13
CA ARG A 112 -3.88 18.26 -4.99
C ARG A 112 -4.69 19.35 -5.68
N GLN A 113 -4.35 20.61 -5.39
CA GLN A 113 -4.67 21.71 -6.29
C GLN A 113 -3.67 21.67 -7.45
N GLU A 114 -4.15 21.71 -8.69
CA GLU A 114 -3.27 21.91 -9.84
C GLU A 114 -2.59 23.27 -9.69
N GLU A 115 -1.25 23.27 -9.58
CA GLU A 115 -0.46 24.50 -9.67
C GLU A 115 -0.72 25.11 -11.05
N ARG A 116 -1.30 26.31 -11.05
CA ARG A 116 -1.41 27.13 -12.26
C ARG A 116 0.00 27.58 -12.64
N VAL A 117 0.61 26.94 -13.63
CA VAL A 117 1.80 27.51 -14.29
C VAL A 117 1.35 28.78 -15.01
N ARG A 118 1.97 29.91 -14.68
CA ARG A 118 1.76 31.22 -15.34
C ARG A 118 2.72 31.39 -16.50
#